data_AF-A0A820KVR2-F1
#
_entry.id   AF-A0A820KVR2-F1
#
_cell.length_a   1.000
_cell.length_b   1.000
_cell.length_c   1.000
_cell.angle_alpha   90.00
_cell.angle_beta   90.00
_cell.angle_gamma   90.00
#
_symmetry.space_group_name_H-M   'P 1'
#
loop_
_entity.id
_entity.type
_entity.pdbx_description
1 polymer ?
#
loop_
_entity_poly.entity_id
_entity_poly.type
_entity_poly.pdbx_seq_one_letter_code
_entity_poly.pdbx_strand_id
1 'polypeptide(L)'
;LRIGELDTRAEKFQAHVAIEARWFLNSDDDADENKILSTLSNDDQIRLNNGEIIKLSKDFPENNWHPQLFLLNIGQDCKEVIKYTIKKSNSQIQICEFRDVNASFHSKFDLHHFPTDIQELSISIGSALFDSEVTLQTDSNRPSGINREAFFDQQEWKLYDHIQTRTKFIKGFLFQNDEDYSLDTPGHERKRSILTIACHA
;
A
#
# COMPACT_ATOMS: atom_id res chain seq x y z
N LEU A 1 11.36 0.18 -4.62
CA LEU A 1 11.39 1.65 -4.43
C LEU A 1 12.56 2.24 -5.20
N ARG A 2 12.36 3.33 -5.93
CA ARG A 2 13.42 4.17 -6.52
C ARG A 2 13.21 5.58 -6.02
N ILE A 3 14.27 6.22 -5.56
CA ILE A 3 14.24 7.62 -5.11
C ILE A 3 14.80 8.49 -6.23
N GLY A 4 14.16 9.63 -6.47
CA GLY A 4 14.58 10.66 -7.40
C GLY A 4 15.21 11.82 -6.64
N GLU A 5 14.81 13.03 -7.01
CA GLU A 5 15.30 14.28 -6.41
C GLU A 5 14.81 14.45 -4.95
N LEU A 6 15.70 14.92 -4.06
CA LEU A 6 15.38 15.37 -2.70
C LEU A 6 15.35 16.90 -2.65
N ASP A 7 14.21 17.47 -2.26
CA ASP A 7 14.05 18.92 -2.04
C ASP A 7 13.90 19.18 -0.53
N THR A 8 15.04 19.45 0.12
CA THR A 8 15.10 19.74 1.56
C THR A 8 14.40 21.04 1.95
N ARG A 9 14.24 21.99 1.01
CA ARG A 9 13.56 23.27 1.26
C ARG A 9 12.05 23.11 1.26
N ALA A 10 11.53 22.28 0.36
CA ALA A 10 10.10 21.98 0.27
C ALA A 10 9.70 20.74 1.10
N GLU A 11 10.63 20.14 1.83
CA GLU A 11 10.42 18.96 2.67
C GLU A 11 9.73 17.81 1.89
N LYS A 12 10.28 17.49 0.73
CA LYS A 12 9.74 16.45 -0.16
C LYS A 12 10.82 15.71 -0.94
N PHE A 13 10.47 14.54 -1.45
CA PHE A 13 11.31 13.79 -2.37
C PHE A 13 10.47 13.17 -3.49
N GLN A 14 11.06 12.98 -4.67
CA GLN A 14 10.42 12.23 -5.75
C GLN A 14 10.69 10.74 -5.59
N ALA A 15 9.70 9.90 -5.92
CA ALA A 15 9.90 8.45 -5.92
C ALA A 15 9.04 7.72 -6.95
N HIS A 16 9.59 6.62 -7.45
CA HIS A 16 8.88 5.59 -8.18
C HIS A 16 8.75 4.34 -7.33
N VAL A 17 7.51 3.95 -7.04
CA VAL A 17 7.15 2.97 -6.01
C VAL A 17 6.25 1.91 -6.64
N ALA A 18 6.61 0.64 -6.45
CA ALA A 18 5.73 -0.49 -6.71
C ALA A 18 5.24 -1.02 -5.37
N ILE A 19 3.92 -1.02 -5.16
CA ILE A 19 3.26 -1.48 -3.93
C ILE A 19 2.46 -2.72 -4.28
N GLU A 20 2.59 -3.76 -3.46
CA GLU A 20 1.83 -4.99 -3.61
C GLU A 20 1.09 -5.28 -2.31
N ALA A 21 -0.24 -5.33 -2.37
CA ALA A 21 -1.10 -5.71 -1.25
C ALA A 21 -1.81 -7.01 -1.59
N ARG A 22 -1.90 -7.92 -0.61
CA ARG A 22 -2.50 -9.24 -0.79
C ARG A 22 -3.46 -9.54 0.34
N TRP A 23 -4.59 -10.11 -0.02
CA TRP A 23 -5.57 -10.62 0.94
C TRP A 23 -6.14 -11.93 0.42
N PHE A 24 -6.71 -12.70 1.33
CA PHE A 24 -7.34 -13.98 1.02
C PHE A 24 -8.85 -13.79 1.10
N LEU A 25 -9.58 -14.42 0.19
CA LEU A 25 -11.02 -14.56 0.36
C LEU A 25 -11.28 -15.52 1.52
N ASN A 26 -12.32 -15.23 2.29
CA ASN A 26 -12.69 -16.08 3.40
C ASN A 26 -13.20 -17.43 2.87
N SER A 27 -12.56 -18.53 3.24
CA SER A 27 -12.91 -19.87 2.74
C SER A 27 -14.28 -20.35 3.21
N ASP A 28 -14.83 -19.73 4.26
CA ASP A 28 -16.10 -20.12 4.85
C ASP A 28 -17.30 -19.44 4.18
N ASP A 29 -17.05 -18.47 3.29
CA ASP A 29 -18.09 -17.70 2.60
C ASP A 29 -18.04 -17.99 1.09
N ASP A 30 -18.59 -19.14 0.72
CA ASP A 30 -18.70 -19.61 -0.68
C ASP A 30 -19.31 -18.56 -1.61
N ALA A 31 -20.08 -17.61 -1.08
CA ALA A 31 -20.71 -16.55 -1.84
C ALA A 31 -19.68 -15.62 -2.52
N ASP A 32 -18.60 -15.25 -1.83
CA ASP A 32 -17.58 -14.33 -2.36
C ASP A 32 -16.71 -15.00 -3.42
N GLU A 33 -16.29 -16.25 -3.20
CA GLU A 33 -15.57 -17.05 -4.20
C GLU A 33 -16.43 -17.21 -5.45
N ASN A 34 -17.68 -17.67 -5.31
CA ASN A 34 -18.56 -17.89 -6.46
C ASN A 34 -18.87 -16.60 -7.21
N LYS A 35 -19.04 -15.48 -6.50
CA LYS A 35 -19.25 -14.16 -7.10
C LYS A 35 -18.06 -13.77 -7.98
N ILE A 36 -16.84 -13.87 -7.47
CA ILE A 36 -15.64 -13.50 -8.24
C ILE A 36 -15.44 -14.47 -9.42
N LEU A 37 -15.58 -15.77 -9.20
CA LEU A 37 -15.46 -16.77 -10.26
C LEU A 37 -16.46 -16.56 -11.39
N SER A 38 -17.69 -16.12 -11.08
CA SER A 38 -18.71 -15.83 -12.10
C SER A 38 -18.35 -14.66 -13.03
N THR A 39 -17.43 -13.79 -12.61
CA THR A 39 -16.92 -12.69 -13.45
C THR A 39 -15.81 -13.13 -14.40
N LEU A 40 -15.24 -14.32 -14.21
CA LEU A 40 -14.17 -14.86 -15.03
C LEU A 40 -14.71 -15.68 -16.21
N SER A 41 -14.00 -15.61 -17.34
CA SER A 41 -14.25 -16.50 -18.47
C SER A 41 -14.01 -17.96 -18.10
N ASN A 42 -14.64 -18.90 -18.80
CA ASN A 42 -14.42 -20.34 -18.56
C ASN A 42 -12.93 -20.73 -18.69
N ASP A 43 -12.23 -20.15 -19.66
CA ASP A 43 -10.80 -20.39 -19.87
C ASP A 43 -9.97 -19.87 -18.68
N ASP A 44 -10.29 -18.68 -18.19
CA ASP A 44 -9.61 -18.12 -17.00
C ASP A 44 -9.91 -18.91 -15.74
N GLN A 45 -11.11 -19.45 -15.58
CA GLN A 45 -11.44 -20.35 -14.45
C GLN A 45 -10.61 -21.63 -14.51
N ILE A 46 -10.45 -22.24 -15.70
CA ILE A 46 -9.60 -23.43 -15.88
C ILE A 46 -8.14 -23.10 -15.54
N ARG A 47 -7.63 -21.98 -16.04
CA ARG A 47 -6.25 -21.52 -15.78
C ARG A 47 -6.03 -21.21 -14.29
N LEU A 48 -6.98 -20.55 -13.64
CA LEU A 48 -6.95 -20.29 -12.20
C LEU A 48 -6.91 -21.59 -11.40
N ASN A 49 -7.72 -22.58 -11.76
CA ASN A 49 -7.73 -23.90 -11.12
C ASN A 49 -6.40 -24.66 -11.32
N ASN A 50 -5.68 -24.39 -12.42
CA ASN A 50 -4.32 -24.89 -12.66
C ASN A 50 -3.24 -24.09 -11.92
N GLY A 51 -3.62 -23.09 -11.10
CA GLY A 51 -2.71 -22.28 -10.29
C GLY A 51 -2.08 -21.10 -11.03
N GLU A 52 -2.55 -20.76 -12.23
CA GLU A 52 -2.11 -19.57 -12.94
C GLU A 52 -2.64 -18.29 -12.28
N ILE A 53 -1.92 -17.19 -12.51
CA ILE A 53 -2.34 -15.86 -12.09
C ILE A 53 -3.21 -15.27 -13.19
N ILE A 54 -4.44 -14.90 -12.83
CA ILE A 54 -5.39 -14.26 -13.74
C ILE A 54 -5.47 -12.77 -13.43
N LYS A 55 -5.49 -11.96 -14.47
CA LYS A 55 -5.70 -10.52 -14.34
C LYS A 55 -7.20 -10.24 -14.22
N LEU A 56 -7.58 -9.48 -13.20
CA LEU A 56 -8.95 -9.04 -12.99
C LEU A 56 -9.22 -7.75 -13.77
N SER A 57 -10.50 -7.47 -14.00
CA SER A 57 -10.93 -6.24 -14.66
C SER A 57 -10.64 -5.00 -13.81
N LYS A 58 -10.58 -3.82 -14.45
CA LYS A 58 -10.27 -2.55 -13.78
C LYS A 58 -11.37 -2.10 -12.81
N ASP A 59 -12.61 -2.48 -13.07
CA ASP A 59 -13.82 -2.22 -12.28
C ASP A 59 -14.01 -3.25 -11.15
N PHE A 60 -13.06 -4.17 -10.93
CA PHE A 60 -13.10 -5.11 -9.80
C PHE A 60 -13.49 -4.47 -8.45
N PRO A 61 -12.90 -3.34 -8.01
CA PRO A 61 -13.24 -2.75 -6.71
C PRO A 61 -14.66 -2.16 -6.63
N GLU A 62 -15.33 -1.91 -7.76
CA GLU A 62 -16.71 -1.39 -7.76
C GLU A 62 -17.73 -2.47 -7.36
N ASN A 63 -17.41 -3.73 -7.65
CA ASN A 63 -18.33 -4.86 -7.50
C ASN A 63 -17.91 -5.84 -6.42
N ASN A 64 -16.70 -5.73 -5.86
CA ASN A 64 -16.13 -6.71 -4.94
C ASN A 64 -15.48 -6.01 -3.74
N TRP A 65 -15.46 -6.70 -2.60
CA TRP A 65 -14.76 -6.20 -1.43
C TRP A 65 -13.26 -6.03 -1.70
N HIS A 66 -12.70 -4.94 -1.22
CA HIS A 66 -11.26 -4.64 -1.31
C HIS A 66 -10.85 -3.74 -0.13
N PRO A 67 -9.56 -3.69 0.25
CA PRO A 67 -9.12 -3.03 1.47
C PRO A 67 -9.03 -1.49 1.38
N GLN A 68 -9.54 -0.87 0.31
CA GLN A 68 -9.62 0.59 0.13
C GLN A 68 -8.32 1.34 0.51
N LEU A 69 -7.18 0.92 -0.03
CA LEU A 69 -5.90 1.50 0.34
C LEU A 69 -5.72 2.91 -0.24
N PHE A 70 -5.00 3.77 0.49
CA PHE A 70 -4.63 5.11 0.05
C PHE A 70 -3.24 5.50 0.54
N LEU A 71 -2.62 6.47 -0.13
CA LEU A 71 -1.32 7.05 0.23
C LEU A 71 -1.53 8.35 1.00
N LEU A 72 -0.85 8.52 2.14
CA LEU A 72 -1.10 9.65 3.05
C LEU A 72 -0.24 10.87 2.75
N ASN A 73 1.05 10.67 2.50
CA ASN A 73 2.03 11.74 2.38
C ASN A 73 2.42 12.00 0.92
N ILE A 74 1.50 11.74 -0.02
CA ILE A 74 1.71 11.95 -1.44
C ILE A 74 1.43 13.42 -1.81
N GLY A 75 2.25 13.99 -2.68
CA GLY A 75 2.05 15.31 -3.25
C GLY A 75 0.97 15.34 -4.33
N GLN A 76 0.68 16.53 -4.85
CA GLN A 76 -0.38 16.75 -5.85
C GLN A 76 -0.08 16.07 -7.19
N ASP A 77 1.18 16.10 -7.63
CA ASP A 77 1.59 15.46 -8.88
C ASP A 77 1.81 13.96 -8.64
N CYS A 78 0.76 13.18 -8.89
CA CYS A 78 0.75 11.73 -8.78
C CYS A 78 0.30 11.07 -10.09
N LYS A 79 1.08 10.09 -10.55
CA LYS A 79 0.67 9.13 -11.58
C LYS A 79 0.60 7.75 -10.95
N GLU A 80 -0.62 7.24 -10.76
CA GLU A 80 -0.87 5.92 -10.18
C GLU A 80 -1.57 5.01 -11.20
N VAL A 81 -1.10 3.77 -11.29
CA VAL A 81 -1.76 2.70 -12.03
C VAL A 81 -2.01 1.52 -11.10
N ILE A 82 -3.27 1.18 -10.89
CA ILE A 82 -3.70 0.04 -10.07
C ILE A 82 -4.09 -1.13 -10.96
N LYS A 83 -3.66 -2.34 -10.59
CA LYS A 83 -3.99 -3.60 -11.26
C LYS A 83 -4.36 -4.64 -10.23
N TYR A 84 -5.36 -5.46 -10.56
CA TYR A 84 -5.81 -6.56 -9.71
C TYR A 84 -5.51 -7.89 -10.37
N THR A 85 -5.09 -8.86 -9.56
CA THR A 85 -4.89 -10.25 -9.99
C THR A 85 -5.45 -11.21 -8.96
N ILE A 86 -5.82 -12.40 -9.42
CA ILE A 86 -6.31 -13.50 -8.60
C ILE A 86 -5.43 -14.73 -8.84
N LYS A 87 -5.15 -15.46 -7.76
CA LYS A 87 -4.44 -16.74 -7.80
C LYS A 87 -5.07 -17.71 -6.80
N LYS A 88 -5.24 -18.97 -7.21
CA LYS A 88 -5.64 -20.06 -6.31
C LYS A 88 -4.39 -20.82 -5.84
N SER A 89 -4.22 -20.96 -4.53
CA SER A 89 -3.09 -21.66 -3.92
C SER A 89 -3.59 -22.44 -2.70
N ASN A 90 -3.31 -23.75 -2.63
CA ASN A 90 -3.70 -24.61 -1.50
C ASN A 90 -5.19 -24.49 -1.11
N SER A 91 -6.08 -24.47 -2.11
CA SER A 91 -7.53 -24.27 -1.96
C SER A 91 -7.98 -22.91 -1.43
N GLN A 92 -7.07 -21.96 -1.24
CA GLN A 92 -7.41 -20.57 -0.92
C GLN A 92 -7.25 -19.69 -2.14
N ILE A 93 -8.17 -18.74 -2.29
CA ILE A 93 -8.07 -17.69 -3.29
C ILE A 93 -7.37 -16.47 -2.67
N GLN A 94 -6.28 -16.07 -3.31
CA GLN A 94 -5.57 -14.84 -3.00
C GLN A 94 -5.88 -13.79 -4.08
N ILE A 95 -6.26 -12.61 -3.63
CA ILE A 95 -6.33 -11.41 -4.47
C ILE A 95 -5.07 -10.58 -4.20
N CYS A 96 -4.53 -9.99 -5.26
CA CYS A 96 -3.40 -9.09 -5.20
C CYS A 96 -3.73 -7.79 -5.92
N GLU A 97 -3.57 -6.68 -5.20
CA GLU A 97 -3.61 -5.31 -5.72
C GLU A 97 -2.16 -4.83 -5.90
N PHE A 98 -1.82 -4.51 -7.14
CA PHE A 98 -0.53 -3.95 -7.51
C PHE A 98 -0.70 -2.48 -7.90
N ARG A 99 0.04 -1.59 -7.24
CA ARG A 99 0.07 -0.16 -7.55
C ARG A 99 1.45 0.23 -8.06
N ASP A 100 1.47 0.86 -9.22
CA ASP A 100 2.65 1.50 -9.80
C ASP A 100 2.50 3.01 -9.66
N VAL A 101 3.32 3.63 -8.80
CA VAL A 101 3.14 5.03 -8.36
C VAL A 101 4.39 5.82 -8.67
N ASN A 102 4.26 6.89 -9.45
CA ASN A 102 5.29 7.88 -9.66
C ASN A 102 4.79 9.24 -9.17
N ALA A 103 5.37 9.73 -8.08
CA ALA A 103 4.89 10.92 -7.39
C ALA A 103 5.98 11.59 -6.55
N SER A 104 5.66 12.78 -6.04
CA SER A 104 6.38 13.38 -4.91
C SER A 104 5.76 12.94 -3.59
N PHE A 105 6.59 12.85 -2.54
CA PHE A 105 6.17 12.51 -1.19
C PHE A 105 6.72 13.53 -0.20
N HIS A 106 5.88 13.94 0.75
CA HIS A 106 6.27 14.81 1.84
C HIS A 106 7.00 13.99 2.91
N SER A 107 8.17 14.49 3.32
CA SER A 107 8.92 13.95 4.46
C SER A 107 9.50 15.11 5.24
N LYS A 108 9.46 15.03 6.57
CA LYS A 108 10.08 16.05 7.41
C LYS A 108 11.60 15.84 7.40
N PHE A 109 12.36 16.91 7.13
CA PHE A 109 13.82 16.85 7.13
C PHE A 109 14.37 17.35 8.47
N ASP A 110 15.35 16.63 9.00
CA ASP A 110 16.07 17.01 10.22
C ASP A 110 17.41 17.66 9.83
N LEU A 111 17.56 18.96 10.08
CA LEU A 111 18.72 19.75 9.64
C LEU A 111 19.61 20.21 10.80
N HIS A 112 19.54 19.56 11.96
CA HIS A 112 20.29 19.99 13.15
C HIS A 112 21.83 19.86 13.00
N HIS A 113 22.31 18.91 12.21
CA HIS A 113 23.74 18.60 12.00
C HIS A 113 24.17 18.80 10.55
N PHE A 114 23.56 19.76 9.86
CA PHE A 114 23.83 20.01 8.45
C PHE A 114 25.32 20.34 8.24
N PRO A 115 26.01 19.75 7.24
CA PRO A 115 25.50 18.97 6.11
C PRO A 115 25.53 17.44 6.29
N THR A 116 25.70 16.92 7.52
CA THR A 116 25.93 15.49 7.78
C THR A 116 24.72 14.73 8.31
N ASP A 117 23.53 15.34 8.25
CA ASP A 117 22.29 14.73 8.71
C ASP A 117 21.91 13.50 7.89
N ILE A 118 21.28 12.53 8.55
CA ILE A 118 20.63 11.38 7.91
C ILE A 118 19.14 11.67 7.83
N GLN A 119 18.55 11.54 6.63
CA GLN A 119 17.15 11.85 6.40
C GLN A 119 16.30 10.59 6.31
N GLU A 120 15.21 10.53 7.06
CA GLU A 120 14.19 9.48 6.91
C GLU A 120 13.26 9.86 5.74
N LEU A 121 13.31 9.08 4.66
CA LEU A 121 12.42 9.23 3.50
C LEU A 121 11.32 8.18 3.61
N SER A 122 10.11 8.62 3.97
CA SER A 122 9.00 7.73 4.30
C SER A 122 7.85 7.79 3.30
N ILE A 123 7.14 6.67 3.16
CA ILE A 123 5.91 6.54 2.39
C ILE A 123 4.89 5.85 3.30
N SER A 124 3.72 6.44 3.47
CA SER A 124 2.68 5.91 4.36
C SER A 124 1.45 5.47 3.58
N ILE A 125 1.04 4.22 3.81
CA ILE A 125 -0.13 3.57 3.22
C ILE A 125 -1.16 3.36 4.33
N GLY A 126 -2.42 3.72 4.08
CA GLY A 126 -3.54 3.47 4.99
C GLY A 126 -4.66 2.68 4.31
N SER A 127 -5.62 2.22 5.10
CA SER A 127 -6.91 1.70 4.66
C SER A 127 -8.02 2.63 5.11
N ALA A 128 -9.03 2.86 4.26
CA ALA A 128 -10.22 3.61 4.64
C ALA A 128 -11.14 2.79 5.57
N LEU A 129 -10.97 1.47 5.61
CA LEU A 129 -11.69 0.59 6.51
C LEU A 129 -11.06 0.59 7.90
N PHE A 130 -11.88 0.36 8.93
CA PHE A 130 -11.41 0.32 10.31
C PHE A 130 -10.62 -0.96 10.61
N ASP A 131 -9.90 -0.96 11.73
CA ASP A 131 -9.07 -2.08 12.20
C ASP A 131 -9.86 -3.37 12.50
N SER A 132 -11.17 -3.25 12.75
CA SER A 132 -12.09 -4.37 12.81
C SER A 132 -12.27 -5.12 11.49
N GLU A 133 -11.99 -4.45 10.36
CA GLU A 133 -12.15 -5.00 9.00
C GLU A 133 -10.79 -5.21 8.32
N VAL A 134 -9.89 -4.24 8.43
CA VAL A 134 -8.58 -4.26 7.77
C VAL A 134 -7.46 -3.84 8.72
N THR A 135 -6.52 -4.76 8.91
CA THR A 135 -5.24 -4.47 9.55
C THR A 135 -4.10 -4.68 8.56
N LEU A 136 -3.38 -3.60 8.25
CA LEU A 136 -2.20 -3.65 7.38
C LEU A 136 -1.00 -4.30 8.09
N GLN A 137 -0.41 -5.28 7.43
CA GLN A 137 0.76 -6.01 7.92
C GLN A 137 1.84 -6.07 6.84
N THR A 138 3.09 -6.14 7.30
CA THR A 138 4.22 -6.33 6.40
C THR A 138 4.32 -7.79 5.99
N ASP A 139 4.66 -8.01 4.73
CA ASP A 139 4.88 -9.36 4.23
C ASP A 139 6.26 -9.86 4.64
N SER A 140 6.30 -10.78 5.60
CA SER A 140 7.53 -11.38 6.09
C SER A 140 8.26 -12.25 5.05
N ASN A 141 7.54 -12.74 4.04
CA ASN A 141 8.11 -13.59 3.00
C ASN A 141 8.69 -12.79 1.82
N ARG A 142 8.25 -11.54 1.64
CA ARG A 142 8.70 -10.66 0.56
C ARG A 142 9.05 -9.29 1.13
N PRO A 143 10.25 -9.15 1.72
CA PRO A 143 10.66 -7.90 2.33
C PRO A 143 10.71 -6.77 1.29
N SER A 144 10.37 -5.57 1.73
CA SER A 144 10.47 -4.37 0.91
C SER A 144 11.93 -4.07 0.56
N GLY A 145 12.17 -3.51 -0.63
CA GLY A 145 13.51 -3.21 -1.12
C GLY A 145 13.60 -1.88 -1.88
N ILE A 146 14.82 -1.35 -1.92
CA ILE A 146 15.19 -0.11 -2.61
C ILE A 146 16.20 -0.41 -3.71
N ASN A 147 16.00 0.17 -4.88
CA ASN A 147 16.96 0.12 -5.97
C ASN A 147 17.85 1.35 -5.87
N ARG A 148 19.06 1.15 -5.33
CA ARG A 148 20.06 2.21 -5.13
C ARG A 148 20.76 2.62 -6.42
N GLU A 149 20.88 1.71 -7.40
CA GLU A 149 21.54 1.98 -8.68
C GLU A 149 20.80 3.03 -9.52
N ALA A 150 19.47 3.08 -9.36
CA ALA A 150 18.60 4.04 -10.04
C ALA A 150 18.43 5.37 -9.27
N PHE A 151 19.22 5.60 -8.21
CA PHE A 151 19.11 6.83 -7.41
C PHE A 151 19.70 8.03 -8.16
N PHE A 152 18.91 9.10 -8.28
CA PHE A 152 19.27 10.27 -9.07
C PHE A 152 20.31 11.16 -8.37
N ASP A 153 20.14 11.45 -7.08
CA ASP A 153 20.98 12.40 -6.32
C ASP A 153 22.20 11.74 -5.63
N GLN A 154 22.79 10.72 -6.24
CA GLN A 154 23.97 10.03 -5.69
C GLN A 154 25.21 10.93 -5.50
N GLN A 155 25.24 12.12 -6.13
CA GLN A 155 26.31 13.08 -5.98
C GLN A 155 26.28 13.80 -4.63
N GLU A 156 25.09 13.97 -4.05
CA GLU A 156 24.89 14.68 -2.78
C GLU A 156 24.52 13.74 -1.63
N TRP A 157 23.79 12.67 -1.93
CA TRP A 157 23.19 11.78 -0.94
C TRP A 157 23.66 10.33 -1.09
N LYS A 158 23.59 9.56 -0.01
CA LYS A 158 23.89 8.14 -0.02
C LYS A 158 22.74 7.33 0.57
N LEU A 159 21.98 6.67 -0.30
CA LEU A 159 20.92 5.78 0.15
C LEU A 159 21.44 4.53 0.87
N TYR A 160 20.85 4.30 2.04
CA TYR A 160 21.00 3.08 2.80
C TYR A 160 20.16 1.97 2.16
N ASP A 161 20.63 0.72 2.30
CA ASP A 161 19.95 -0.44 1.72
C ASP A 161 18.76 -0.92 2.56
N HIS A 162 18.80 -0.59 3.85
CA HIS A 162 17.82 -1.06 4.80
C HIS A 162 16.50 -0.28 4.67
N ILE A 163 15.42 -1.02 4.43
CA ILE A 163 14.05 -0.53 4.52
C ILE A 163 13.49 -0.86 5.90
N GLN A 164 12.98 0.16 6.58
CA GLN A 164 12.26 0.01 7.82
C GLN A 164 10.76 0.11 7.58
N THR A 165 10.00 -0.77 8.22
CA THR A 165 8.53 -0.76 8.16
C THR A 165 7.95 -0.63 9.55
N ARG A 166 6.95 0.23 9.72
CA ARG A 166 6.27 0.46 11.02
C ARG A 166 4.77 0.51 10.80
N THR A 167 4.02 -0.30 11.55
CA THR A 167 2.55 -0.22 11.58
C THR A 167 2.10 0.62 12.77
N LYS A 168 1.15 1.54 12.55
CA LYS A 168 0.51 2.35 13.58
C LYS A 168 -1.01 2.30 13.40
N PHE A 169 -1.73 2.58 14.49
CA PHE A 169 -3.18 2.71 14.47
C PHE A 169 -3.56 4.16 14.79
N ILE A 170 -4.30 4.80 13.89
CA ILE A 170 -4.74 6.19 14.03
C ILE A 170 -6.25 6.22 14.23
N LYS A 171 -6.71 7.05 15.18
CA LYS A 171 -8.14 7.21 15.50
C LYS A 171 -8.91 7.80 14.31
N GLY A 172 -10.12 7.28 14.06
CA GLY A 172 -10.96 7.64 12.91
C GLY A 172 -11.25 9.14 12.75
N PHE A 173 -11.42 9.90 13.85
CA PHE A 173 -11.78 11.32 13.78
C PHE A 173 -10.75 12.23 13.09
N LEU A 174 -9.53 11.76 12.86
CA LEU A 174 -8.49 12.49 12.14
C LEU A 174 -8.73 12.51 10.62
N PHE A 175 -9.65 11.69 10.11
CA PHE A 175 -10.09 11.68 8.71
C PHE A 175 -11.44 12.43 8.63
N GLN A 176 -11.38 13.76 8.55
CA GLN A 176 -12.50 14.70 8.78
C GLN A 176 -13.68 14.67 7.77
N ASN A 177 -13.85 13.62 6.97
CA ASN A 177 -14.90 13.55 5.93
C ASN A 177 -15.88 12.39 6.08
N ASP A 178 -15.78 11.58 7.13
CA ASP A 178 -16.73 10.48 7.32
C ASP A 178 -18.00 11.01 8.00
N GLU A 179 -19.08 11.16 7.22
CA GLU A 179 -20.46 11.38 7.71
C GLU A 179 -21.03 10.16 8.49
N ASP A 180 -20.17 9.25 8.93
CA ASP A 180 -20.56 8.09 9.73
C ASP A 180 -20.75 8.48 11.20
N TYR A 181 -21.93 9.03 11.49
CA TYR A 181 -22.49 9.16 12.84
C TYR A 181 -22.88 7.78 13.45
N SER A 182 -22.14 6.70 13.15
CA SER A 182 -22.36 5.43 13.85
C SER A 182 -21.70 5.51 15.22
N LEU A 183 -22.50 5.92 16.20
CA LEU A 183 -22.27 5.89 17.65
C LEU A 183 -21.03 5.09 18.06
N ASP A 184 -19.95 5.80 18.38
CA ASP A 184 -18.88 5.26 19.22
C ASP A 184 -19.52 4.66 20.46
N THR A 185 -19.54 3.33 20.57
CA THR A 185 -19.92 2.68 21.83
C THR A 185 -18.88 3.08 22.88
N PRO A 186 -19.30 3.51 24.08
CA PRO A 186 -18.36 3.90 25.13
C PRO A 186 -17.38 2.74 25.41
N GLY A 187 -16.11 2.89 25.01
CA GLY A 187 -15.04 1.91 25.23
C GLY A 187 -14.49 1.19 24.00
N HIS A 188 -14.99 1.43 22.78
CA HIS A 188 -14.43 0.87 21.54
C HIS A 188 -14.13 1.99 20.51
N GLU A 189 -12.99 2.66 20.69
CA GLU A 189 -12.51 3.62 19.71
C GLU A 189 -12.03 2.90 18.45
N ARG A 190 -12.69 3.13 17.31
CA ARG A 190 -12.32 2.50 16.03
C ARG A 190 -10.98 3.03 15.50
N LYS A 191 -10.08 2.08 15.22
CA LYS A 191 -8.72 2.21 14.69
C LYS A 191 -8.73 2.32 13.16
N ARG A 192 -7.82 3.04 12.51
CA ARG A 192 -7.40 2.74 11.13
C ARG A 192 -5.93 2.35 11.13
N SER A 193 -5.59 1.30 10.39
CA SER A 193 -4.22 0.84 10.29
C SER A 193 -3.45 1.61 9.22
N ILE A 194 -2.22 2.00 9.56
CA ILE A 194 -1.29 2.71 8.68
C ILE A 194 0.04 1.99 8.71
N LEU A 195 0.55 1.67 7.54
CA LEU A 195 1.87 1.11 7.33
C LEU A 195 2.78 2.18 6.75
N THR A 196 3.82 2.56 7.50
CA THR A 196 4.88 3.45 7.03
C THR A 196 6.09 2.62 6.61
N ILE A 197 6.59 2.89 5.41
CA ILE A 197 7.78 2.29 4.81
C ILE A 197 8.82 3.41 4.67
N ALA A 198 9.97 3.25 5.29
CA ALA A 198 11.01 4.27 5.33
C ALA A 198 12.37 3.74 4.86
N CYS A 199 13.09 4.57 4.12
CA CYS A 199 14.50 4.40 3.84
C CYS A 199 15.28 5.62 4.36
N HIS A 200 16.61 5.54 4.34
CA HIS A 200 17.46 6.61 4.85
C HIS A 200 18.43 7.06 3.76
N ALA A 201 18.66 8.37 3.68
CA ALA A 201 19.58 9.03 2.76
C ALA A 201 20.59 9.88 3.52
#